data_AF-A0A6N8BAN6-F1
#
_entry.id   AF-A0A6N8BAN6-F1
#
_cell.length_a   1.000
_cell.length_b   1.000
_cell.length_c   1.000
_cell.angle_alpha   90.00
_cell.angle_beta   90.00
_cell.angle_gamma   90.00
#
_symmetry.space_group_name_H-M   'P 1'
#
loop_
_entity.id
_entity.type
_entity.pdbx_description
1 polymer ?
#
loop_
_entity_poly.entity_id
_entity_poly.type
_entity_poly.pdbx_seq_one_letter_code
_entity_poly.pdbx_strand_id
1 'polypeptide(L)' 'MTTIDKEKLKSLPKMCLLEEAKVCDNCCECFICDLDPNKVCDNCAKCFKLADFNGIKINDIIVD' A
#
# COMPACT_ATOMS: atom_id res chain seq x y z
N MET A 1 -20.49 -8.45 -13.15
CA MET A 1 -20.09 -8.56 -11.73
C MET A 1 -19.58 -9.98 -11.52
N THR A 2 -18.27 -10.17 -11.57
CA THR A 2 -17.66 -11.49 -11.35
C THR A 2 -17.72 -11.84 -9.87
N THR A 3 -18.28 -13.01 -9.55
CA THR A 3 -18.29 -13.54 -8.19
C THR A 3 -16.88 -14.00 -7.83
N ILE A 4 -16.28 -13.37 -6.81
CA ILE A 4 -14.97 -13.78 -6.30
C ILE A 4 -15.17 -15.00 -5.39
N ASP A 5 -14.59 -16.13 -5.79
CA ASP A 5 -14.48 -17.31 -4.93
C ASP A 5 -13.37 -17.09 -3.90
N LYS A 6 -13.79 -16.88 -2.64
CA LYS A 6 -12.87 -16.63 -1.52
C LYS A 6 -12.00 -17.83 -1.19
N GLU A 7 -12.45 -19.06 -1.45
CA GLU A 7 -11.66 -20.27 -1.20
C GLU A 7 -10.54 -20.38 -2.23
N LYS A 8 -10.84 -20.06 -3.49
CA LYS A 8 -9.80 -19.95 -4.54
C LYS A 8 -8.81 -18.82 -4.26
N LEU A 9 -9.23 -17.70 -3.67
CA LEU A 9 -8.31 -16.61 -3.30
C LEU A 9 -7.33 -17.03 -2.20
N LYS A 10 -7.79 -17.81 -1.22
CA LYS A 10 -6.93 -18.30 -0.12
C LYS A 10 -5.83 -19.27 -0.57
N SER A 11 -6.04 -19.99 -1.68
CA SER A 11 -5.07 -20.95 -2.19
C SER A 11 -3.99 -20.31 -3.08
N LEU A 12 -4.16 -19.06 -3.49
CA LEU A 12 -3.16 -18.33 -4.26
C LEU A 12 -1.97 -17.95 -3.37
N PRO A 13 -0.74 -18.03 -3.89
CA PRO A 13 0.44 -17.57 -3.16
C PRO A 13 0.33 -16.08 -2.85
N LYS A 14 0.76 -15.68 -1.65
CA LYS A 14 0.91 -14.26 -1.31
C LYS A 14 2.14 -13.72 -2.04
N MET A 15 1.95 -12.68 -2.82
CA MET A 15 3.03 -11.98 -3.52
C MET A 15 3.65 -10.91 -2.62
N CYS A 16 4.92 -10.58 -2.88
CA CYS A 16 5.62 -9.50 -2.20
C CYS A 16 5.02 -8.15 -2.61
N LEU A 17 4.86 -7.25 -1.63
CA LEU A 17 4.31 -5.91 -1.87
C LEU A 17 5.33 -4.98 -2.56
N LEU A 18 6.63 -5.20 -2.35
CA LEU A 18 7.70 -4.39 -2.94
C LEU A 18 8.19 -4.93 -4.30
N GLU A 19 8.01 -6.23 -4.56
CA GLU A 19 8.50 -6.92 -5.75
C GLU A 19 7.40 -7.81 -6.36
N GLU A 20 6.71 -7.31 -7.39
CA GLU A 20 5.52 -7.97 -7.96
C GLU A 20 5.77 -9.42 -8.43
N ALA A 21 6.97 -9.72 -8.91
CA ALA A 21 7.36 -11.04 -9.40
C ALA A 21 7.83 -12.01 -8.29
N LYS A 22 7.89 -11.56 -7.04
CA LYS A 22 8.43 -12.33 -5.91
C LYS A 22 7.31 -12.89 -5.03
N VAL A 23 7.36 -14.17 -4.67
CA VAL A 23 6.50 -14.75 -3.63
C VAL A 23 6.98 -14.24 -2.26
N CYS A 24 6.06 -13.83 -1.39
CA CYS A 24 6.41 -13.34 -0.07
C CYS A 24 7.10 -14.43 0.76
N ASP A 25 8.33 -14.15 1.18
CA ASP A 25 9.20 -15.00 2.00
C ASP A 25 9.20 -14.58 3.48
N ASN A 26 8.34 -13.63 3.86
CA ASN A 26 8.28 -13.00 5.17
C ASN A 26 9.59 -12.28 5.58
N CYS A 27 10.30 -11.65 4.64
CA CYS A 27 11.50 -10.84 4.95
C CYS A 27 11.23 -9.60 5.84
N CYS A 28 9.97 -9.16 5.93
CA CYS A 28 9.53 -7.98 6.70
C CYS A 28 10.10 -6.62 6.24
N GLU A 29 10.75 -6.54 5.09
CA GLU A 29 11.28 -5.28 4.54
C GLU A 29 10.19 -4.24 4.28
N CYS A 30 8.98 -4.68 3.87
CA CYS A 30 7.83 -3.79 3.65
C CYS A 30 7.32 -3.09 4.92
N PHE A 31 7.82 -3.49 6.10
CA PHE A 31 7.53 -2.82 7.37
C PHE A 31 8.57 -1.76 7.74
N ILE A 32 9.65 -1.58 6.97
CA ILE A 32 10.69 -0.59 7.24
C ILE A 32 10.43 0.66 6.39
N CYS A 33 10.69 1.84 6.97
CA CYS A 33 10.54 3.08 6.25
C CYS A 33 11.68 3.28 5.23
N ASP A 34 11.33 3.51 3.96
CA ASP A 34 12.31 3.78 2.89
C ASP A 34 13.20 5.01 3.16
N LEU A 35 12.75 5.95 4.00
CA LEU A 35 13.52 7.14 4.37
C LEU A 35 14.36 6.96 5.64
N ASP A 36 13.97 6.06 6.53
CA ASP A 36 14.64 5.83 7.81
C ASP A 36 14.63 4.33 8.15
N PRO A 37 15.76 3.63 7.93
CA PRO A 37 15.89 2.20 8.23
C PRO A 37 15.64 1.83 9.70
N ASN A 38 15.69 2.78 10.63
CA ASN A 38 15.42 2.53 12.05
C ASN A 38 13.93 2.69 12.42
N LYS A 39 13.09 3.13 11.47
CA LYS A 39 11.68 3.43 11.68
C LYS A 39 10.80 2.35 11.05
N VAL A 40 9.85 1.83 11.82
CA VAL A 40 8.73 1.03 11.28
C VAL A 40 7.85 1.94 10.43
N CYS A 41 7.56 1.52 9.20
CA CYS A 41 6.69 2.25 8.30
C CYS A 41 5.29 2.42 8.93
N ASP A 42 4.89 3.68 9.07
CA ASP A 42 3.59 4.12 9.60
C ASP A 42 2.68 4.62 8.46
N ASN A 43 3.01 4.28 7.22
CA ASN A 43 2.34 4.75 5.99
C ASN A 43 2.21 6.27 5.89
N CYS A 44 3.12 7.06 6.49
CA CYS A 44 3.07 8.53 6.43
C CYS A 44 3.28 9.15 5.03
N ALA A 45 3.59 8.34 4.02
CA ALA A 45 3.75 8.73 2.62
C ALA A 45 4.86 9.75 2.32
N LYS A 46 5.73 10.09 3.29
CA LYS A 46 6.85 11.03 3.11
C LYS A 46 7.93 10.51 2.15
N CYS A 47 8.06 9.19 2.00
CA CYS A 47 8.98 8.54 1.06
C CYS A 47 8.57 8.70 -0.40
N PHE A 48 7.28 8.98 -0.65
CA PHE A 48 6.85 9.35 -1.99
C PHE A 48 7.32 10.77 -2.27
N LYS A 49 8.09 10.93 -3.35
CA LYS A 49 8.29 12.26 -3.94
C LYS A 49 6.90 12.78 -4.29
N LEU A 50 6.56 13.99 -3.86
CA LEU A 50 5.36 14.69 -4.31
C LEU A 50 5.42 14.68 -5.84
N ALA A 51 4.63 13.82 -6.47
CA ALA A 51 4.29 14.03 -7.87
C ALA A 51 3.50 15.35 -7.95
N ASP A 52 3.51 16.03 -9.09
CA ASP A 52 2.53 17.08 -9.36
C ASP A 52 1.14 16.43 -9.42
N PHE A 53 0.55 16.16 -8.25
CA PHE A 53 -0.82 15.65 -8.18
C PHE A 53 -1.77 16.83 -8.37
N ASN A 54 -2.77 16.61 -9.22
CA ASN A 54 -3.94 17.47 -9.29
C ASN A 54 -4.74 17.30 -7.99
N GLY A 55 -4.42 18.11 -6.98
CA GLY A 55 -5.17 18.14 -5.73
C GLY A 55 -6.52 18.81 -5.92
N ILE A 56 -7.59 18.19 -5.45
CA ILE A 56 -8.91 18.83 -5.36
C ILE A 56 -8.97 19.53 -4.00
N LYS A 57 -9.00 20.86 -4.03
CA LYS A 57 -9.19 21.67 -2.82
C LYS A 57 -10.67 21.65 -2.45
N ILE A 58 -10.99 21.08 -1.29
CA ILE A 58 -12.33 21.20 -0.69
C ILE A 58 -12.35 22.49 0.12
N ASN A 59 -13.25 23.41 -0.23
CA ASN A 59 -13.38 24.69 0.46
C ASN A 59 -14.29 24.58 1.68
N ASP A 60 -15.41 23.85 1.56
CA ASP A 60 -16.40 23.67 2.63
C ASP A 60 -17.05 22.29 2.54
N ILE A 61 -17.53 21.80 3.70
CA ILE A 61 -18.37 20.60 3.81
C ILE A 61 -19.75 21.07 4.25
N ILE A 62 -20.76 20.81 3.43
CA ILE A 62 -22.16 21.09 3.78
C ILE A 62 -22.75 19.83 4.42
N VAL A 63 -23.33 19.99 5.60
CA VAL A 63 -24.06 18.95 6.34
C VAL A 63 -25.53 19.37 6.46
N ASP A 64 -26.44 18.41 6.34
CA ASP A 64 -27.88 18.60 6.56
C ASP A 64 -28.24 18.60 8.06
#